data_AF-A0A914Y6H2-F1
#
_entry.id   AF-A0A914Y6H2-F1
#
_cell.length_a   1.000
_cell.length_b   1.000
_cell.length_c   1.000
_cell.angle_alpha   90.00
_cell.angle_beta   90.00
_cell.angle_gamma   90.00
#
_symmetry.space_group_name_H-M   'P 1'
#
loop_
_entity.id
_entity.type
_entity.pdbx_description
1 polymer ?
#
loop_
_entity_poly.entity_id
_entity_poly.type
_entity_poly.pdbx_seq_one_letter_code
_entity_poly.pdbx_strand_id
1 'polypeptide(L)'
;MKYQSLICLSSDNFKKDFLFATVIDRDEKHIKEGKVGLKFEGNMFEININVEYSMIESSAFFEAYRHVLTTLQGFNPEYPIPFSKYFVKVNTKTETPAYLKNQNDFDFSPVLTEEAKAELSSSKFRLSELSKLKCEKFGMNESQFEAFKYALTSDLAVIQGPPGTGKSYIGAEIAKFLLNKNNWKAINPDKNDERPLLVVCYTNHALDQFLTQIAGFVNENDIVRVGSRCKNPLVQR
;
A
#
# COMPACT_ATOMS: atom_id res chain seq x y z
N MET A 1 -29.68 -0.48 -11.92
CA MET A 1 -28.47 -0.42 -12.76
C MET A 1 -27.84 0.96 -12.70
N LYS A 2 -26.57 1.02 -12.30
CA LYS A 2 -25.78 2.26 -12.33
C LYS A 2 -25.07 2.38 -13.69
N TYR A 3 -24.92 3.62 -14.15
CA TYR A 3 -24.11 3.93 -15.34
C TYR A 3 -22.66 3.52 -15.07
N GLN A 4 -21.99 2.90 -16.05
CA GLN A 4 -20.65 2.32 -15.94
C GLN A 4 -20.50 1.19 -14.90
N SER A 5 -21.60 0.54 -14.48
CA SER A 5 -21.49 -0.75 -13.79
C SER A 5 -20.94 -1.81 -14.74
N LEU A 6 -20.04 -2.66 -14.24
CA LEU A 6 -19.70 -3.93 -14.89
C LEU A 6 -20.85 -4.90 -14.68
N ILE A 7 -21.30 -5.52 -15.75
CA ILE A 7 -22.24 -6.62 -15.73
C ILE A 7 -21.60 -7.87 -16.35
N CYS A 8 -22.08 -9.03 -15.94
CA CYS A 8 -21.78 -10.31 -16.55
C CYS A 8 -23.09 -10.98 -16.97
N LEU A 9 -23.17 -11.36 -18.23
CA LEU A 9 -24.28 -12.09 -18.83
C LEU A 9 -23.86 -13.56 -19.04
N SER A 10 -24.80 -14.49 -18.88
CA SER A 10 -24.56 -15.91 -19.16
C SER A 10 -25.83 -16.62 -19.61
N SER A 11 -25.73 -17.39 -20.69
CA SER A 11 -26.82 -18.26 -21.16
C SER A 11 -26.91 -19.61 -20.44
N ASP A 12 -25.89 -19.97 -19.65
CA ASP A 12 -25.80 -21.29 -19.00
C ASP A 12 -25.75 -21.23 -17.47
N ASN A 13 -26.17 -20.09 -16.93
CA ASN A 13 -26.15 -19.77 -15.50
C ASN A 13 -24.72 -19.83 -14.90
N PHE A 14 -23.79 -19.17 -15.59
CA PHE A 14 -22.40 -18.94 -15.20
C PHE A 14 -21.58 -20.22 -15.03
N LYS A 15 -21.82 -21.22 -15.89
CA LYS A 15 -21.03 -22.47 -15.88
C LYS A 15 -19.82 -22.36 -16.79
N LYS A 16 -20.01 -21.91 -18.02
CA LYS A 16 -18.97 -21.75 -19.04
C LYS A 16 -19.10 -20.44 -19.82
N ASP A 17 -20.30 -19.90 -19.91
CA ASP A 17 -20.55 -18.65 -20.62
C ASP A 17 -20.43 -17.44 -19.68
N PHE A 18 -19.54 -16.51 -20.03
CA PHE A 18 -19.26 -15.28 -19.28
C PHE A 18 -19.05 -14.13 -20.25
N LEU A 19 -20.11 -13.33 -20.45
CA LEU A 19 -20.10 -12.17 -21.32
C LEU A 19 -20.05 -10.90 -20.49
N PHE A 20 -18.91 -10.22 -20.50
CA PHE A 20 -18.72 -8.98 -19.76
C PHE A 20 -19.13 -7.76 -20.57
N ALA A 21 -19.87 -6.84 -19.94
CA ALA A 21 -20.27 -5.58 -20.55
C ALA A 21 -20.35 -4.47 -19.50
N THR A 22 -20.37 -3.22 -19.96
CA THR A 22 -20.62 -2.03 -19.16
C THR A 22 -21.93 -1.37 -19.55
N VAL A 23 -22.65 -0.84 -18.56
CA VAL A 23 -23.92 -0.12 -18.79
C VAL A 23 -23.62 1.27 -19.37
N ILE A 24 -24.06 1.53 -20.60
CA ILE A 24 -23.81 2.78 -21.34
C ILE A 24 -25.07 3.62 -21.60
N ASP A 25 -26.27 3.03 -21.57
CA ASP A 25 -27.53 3.78 -21.65
C ASP A 25 -28.48 3.34 -20.53
N ARG A 26 -29.05 4.35 -19.89
CA ARG A 26 -29.96 4.23 -18.75
C ARG A 26 -31.14 5.19 -18.85
N ASP A 27 -31.53 5.63 -20.05
CA ASP A 27 -32.71 6.48 -20.20
C ASP A 27 -33.89 5.87 -19.43
N GLU A 28 -34.49 6.66 -18.52
CA GLU A 28 -35.59 6.22 -17.66
C GLU A 28 -36.77 5.68 -18.46
N LYS A 29 -36.96 6.17 -19.69
CA LYS A 29 -37.99 5.67 -20.61
C LYS A 29 -37.68 4.24 -21.05
N HIS A 30 -36.43 3.98 -21.45
CA HIS A 30 -35.99 2.65 -21.88
C HIS A 30 -36.03 1.64 -20.72
N ILE A 31 -35.64 2.05 -19.52
CA ILE A 31 -35.68 1.18 -18.34
C ILE A 31 -37.11 0.79 -17.97
N LYS A 32 -38.07 1.73 -18.04
CA LYS A 32 -39.50 1.43 -17.81
C LYS A 32 -40.06 0.44 -18.84
N GLU A 33 -39.48 0.40 -20.03
CA GLU A 33 -39.78 -0.58 -21.08
C GLU A 33 -38.97 -1.89 -20.96
N GLY A 34 -38.14 -2.04 -19.92
CA GLY A 34 -37.30 -3.22 -19.72
C GLY A 34 -36.05 -3.29 -20.61
N LYS A 35 -35.62 -2.16 -21.18
CA LYS A 35 -34.45 -2.06 -22.07
C LYS A 35 -33.25 -1.42 -21.35
N VAL A 36 -32.05 -1.89 -21.67
CA VAL A 36 -30.78 -1.33 -21.17
C VAL A 36 -29.74 -1.33 -22.30
N GLY A 37 -28.95 -0.25 -22.39
CA GLY A 37 -27.84 -0.19 -23.35
C GLY A 37 -26.55 -0.71 -22.74
N LEU A 38 -25.94 -1.67 -23.43
CA LEU A 38 -24.74 -2.36 -22.98
C LEU A 38 -23.61 -2.18 -23.99
N LYS A 39 -22.39 -2.02 -23.49
CA LYS A 39 -21.16 -2.07 -24.26
C LYS A 39 -20.35 -3.26 -23.81
N PHE A 40 -20.20 -4.26 -24.69
CA PHE A 40 -19.43 -5.46 -24.39
C PHE A 40 -17.92 -5.15 -24.36
N GLU A 41 -17.21 -5.79 -23.43
CA GLU A 41 -15.76 -5.73 -23.34
C GLU A 41 -15.15 -6.87 -24.18
N GLY A 42 -14.25 -6.54 -25.11
CA GLY A 42 -13.60 -7.51 -26.01
C GLY A 42 -13.78 -7.18 -27.50
N ASN A 43 -12.93 -7.78 -28.35
CA ASN A 43 -12.87 -7.45 -29.78
C ASN A 43 -13.81 -8.28 -30.66
N MET A 44 -14.34 -9.41 -30.17
CA MET A 44 -15.25 -10.30 -30.90
C MET A 44 -16.29 -10.84 -29.92
N PHE A 45 -17.58 -10.58 -30.17
CA PHE A 45 -18.67 -11.21 -29.45
C PHE A 45 -19.83 -11.49 -30.41
N GLU A 46 -20.42 -12.67 -30.28
CA GLU A 46 -21.69 -13.03 -30.92
C GLU A 46 -22.73 -13.21 -29.81
N ILE A 47 -23.74 -12.36 -29.81
CA ILE A 47 -24.90 -12.50 -28.91
C ILE A 47 -26.00 -13.17 -29.71
N ASN A 48 -26.49 -14.29 -29.18
CA ASN A 48 -27.67 -14.92 -29.75
C ASN A 48 -28.92 -14.25 -29.19
N ILE A 49 -29.58 -13.44 -30.01
CA ILE A 49 -30.80 -12.70 -29.64
C ILE A 49 -31.99 -13.61 -29.28
N ASN A 50 -31.92 -14.91 -29.59
CA ASN A 50 -32.95 -15.90 -29.29
C ASN A 50 -32.70 -16.65 -27.97
N VAL A 51 -31.71 -16.24 -27.20
CA VAL A 51 -31.31 -16.90 -25.95
C VAL A 51 -31.60 -15.97 -24.77
N GLU A 52 -32.13 -16.54 -23.69
CA GLU A 52 -32.27 -15.83 -22.42
C GLU A 52 -30.94 -15.84 -21.66
N TYR A 53 -30.54 -14.67 -21.17
CA TYR A 53 -29.32 -14.50 -20.40
C TYR A 53 -29.65 -14.15 -18.95
N SER A 54 -28.97 -14.82 -18.02
CA SER A 54 -28.90 -14.38 -16.63
C SER A 54 -27.89 -13.25 -16.52
N MET A 55 -28.25 -12.17 -15.84
CA MET A 55 -27.40 -10.99 -15.67
C MET A 55 -27.04 -10.80 -14.19
N ILE A 56 -25.75 -10.58 -13.91
CA ILE A 56 -25.27 -10.13 -12.61
C ILE A 56 -24.65 -8.74 -12.78
N GLU A 57 -25.04 -7.79 -11.93
CA GLU A 57 -24.47 -6.44 -11.87
C GLU A 57 -23.51 -6.32 -10.68
N SER A 58 -22.30 -5.81 -10.92
CA SER A 58 -21.39 -5.42 -9.85
C SER A 58 -21.95 -4.21 -9.10
N SER A 59 -21.97 -4.27 -7.77
CA SER A 59 -22.35 -3.13 -6.93
C SER A 59 -21.30 -2.01 -6.92
N ALA A 60 -20.06 -2.33 -7.34
CA ALA A 60 -18.91 -1.45 -7.40
C ALA A 60 -18.85 -0.65 -8.71
N PHE A 61 -18.34 0.58 -8.63
CA PHE A 61 -18.14 1.44 -9.79
C PHE A 61 -16.93 0.97 -10.60
N PHE A 62 -17.17 0.19 -11.65
CA PHE A 62 -16.13 -0.52 -12.39
C PHE A 62 -15.07 0.39 -13.00
N GLU A 63 -15.46 1.56 -13.53
CA GLU A 63 -14.52 2.45 -14.20
C GLU A 63 -13.37 2.90 -13.29
N ALA A 64 -13.62 3.06 -11.98
CA ALA A 64 -12.56 3.38 -11.02
C ALA A 64 -11.55 2.23 -10.83
N TYR A 65 -11.94 0.98 -11.08
CA TYR A 65 -11.10 -0.20 -10.92
C TYR A 65 -10.51 -0.71 -12.24
N ARG A 66 -11.07 -0.30 -13.39
CA ARG A 66 -10.70 -0.80 -14.71
C ARG A 66 -9.19 -0.75 -14.96
N HIS A 67 -8.56 0.38 -14.65
CA HIS A 67 -7.11 0.55 -14.82
C HIS A 67 -6.29 -0.37 -13.90
N VAL A 68 -6.74 -0.58 -12.66
CA VAL A 68 -6.09 -1.49 -11.71
C VAL A 68 -6.19 -2.92 -12.20
N LEU A 69 -7.39 -3.37 -12.60
CA LEU A 69 -7.62 -4.72 -13.11
C LEU A 69 -6.84 -4.99 -14.39
N THR A 70 -6.80 -4.02 -15.31
CA THR A 70 -6.01 -4.13 -16.55
C THR A 70 -4.52 -4.28 -16.24
N THR A 71 -4.01 -3.51 -15.28
CA THR A 71 -2.61 -3.63 -14.83
C THR A 71 -2.34 -5.00 -14.21
N LEU A 72 -3.27 -5.51 -13.40
CA LEU A 72 -3.16 -6.85 -12.80
C LEU A 72 -3.10 -7.97 -13.85
N GLN A 73 -3.86 -7.85 -14.95
CA GLN A 73 -3.81 -8.79 -16.07
C GLN A 73 -2.49 -8.75 -16.85
N GLY A 74 -1.76 -7.63 -16.80
CA GLY A 74 -0.48 -7.45 -17.49
C GLY A 74 0.74 -8.00 -16.74
N PHE A 75 0.59 -8.49 -15.49
CA PHE A 75 1.71 -9.07 -14.77
C PHE A 75 2.17 -10.38 -15.42
N ASN A 76 3.45 -10.44 -15.77
CA ASN A 76 4.07 -11.64 -16.32
C ASN A 76 4.08 -12.75 -15.24
N PRO A 77 3.66 -14.00 -15.57
CA PRO A 77 3.78 -15.14 -14.67
C PRO A 77 5.19 -15.35 -14.08
N GLU A 78 6.24 -14.97 -14.81
CA GLU A 78 7.64 -15.02 -14.37
C GLU A 78 8.01 -13.93 -13.36
N TYR A 79 7.31 -12.80 -13.38
CA TYR A 79 7.47 -11.69 -12.43
C TYR A 79 6.21 -11.58 -11.59
N PRO A 80 6.09 -12.41 -10.54
CA PRO A 80 4.86 -12.53 -9.79
C PRO A 80 4.51 -11.20 -9.14
N ILE A 81 3.21 -10.98 -8.98
CA ILE A 81 2.65 -9.81 -8.30
C ILE A 81 3.43 -9.55 -6.99
N PRO A 82 3.83 -8.30 -6.70
CA PRO A 82 4.47 -7.95 -5.44
C PRO A 82 3.70 -8.51 -4.23
N PHE A 83 4.41 -9.06 -3.25
CA PHE A 83 3.84 -9.72 -2.08
C PHE A 83 2.95 -10.95 -2.36
N SER A 84 2.96 -11.52 -3.57
CA SER A 84 2.18 -12.72 -3.92
C SER A 84 2.39 -13.90 -2.97
N LYS A 85 3.60 -14.07 -2.42
CA LYS A 85 3.86 -15.11 -1.40
C LYS A 85 2.96 -14.96 -0.17
N TYR A 86 2.61 -13.73 0.20
CA TYR A 86 1.76 -13.43 1.35
C TYR A 86 0.28 -13.40 0.97
N PHE A 87 -0.10 -12.63 -0.06
CA PHE A 87 -1.50 -12.37 -0.38
C PHE A 87 -2.17 -13.45 -1.24
N VAL A 88 -1.39 -14.19 -2.03
CA VAL A 88 -1.92 -15.24 -2.93
C VAL A 88 -1.61 -16.62 -2.38
N LYS A 89 -0.34 -16.86 -2.01
CA LYS A 89 0.11 -18.17 -1.50
C LYS A 89 -0.12 -18.35 0.01
N VAL A 90 -0.58 -17.30 0.70
CA VAL A 90 -0.93 -17.31 2.13
C VAL A 90 0.23 -17.81 3.00
N ASN A 91 1.47 -17.45 2.65
CA ASN A 91 2.60 -17.72 3.52
C ASN A 91 2.47 -16.85 4.78
N THR A 92 2.42 -17.46 5.95
CA THR A 92 2.30 -16.76 7.23
C THR A 92 3.65 -16.45 7.89
N LYS A 93 4.75 -16.95 7.32
CA LYS A 93 6.10 -16.74 7.82
C LYS A 93 6.76 -15.58 7.08
N THR A 94 7.12 -14.54 7.83
CA THR A 94 7.90 -13.42 7.30
C THR A 94 9.35 -13.82 7.08
N GLU A 95 10.01 -13.13 6.16
CA GLU A 95 11.42 -13.32 5.87
C GLU A 95 12.21 -12.06 6.25
N THR A 96 13.52 -12.20 6.32
CA THR A 96 14.41 -11.06 6.58
C THR A 96 14.45 -10.13 5.35
N PRO A 97 14.24 -8.82 5.53
CA PRO A 97 14.36 -7.83 4.46
C PRO A 97 15.70 -7.90 3.72
N ALA A 98 15.68 -7.59 2.42
CA ALA A 98 16.88 -7.64 1.58
C ALA A 98 18.04 -6.79 2.13
N TYR A 99 17.75 -5.64 2.74
CA TYR A 99 18.75 -4.73 3.28
C TYR A 99 19.47 -5.25 4.53
N LEU A 100 18.95 -6.29 5.20
CA LEU A 100 19.60 -6.90 6.37
C LEU A 100 20.52 -8.06 6.03
N LYS A 101 20.52 -8.55 4.78
CA LYS A 101 21.34 -9.70 4.38
C LYS A 101 22.84 -9.49 4.60
N ASN A 102 23.30 -8.24 4.55
CA ASN A 102 24.71 -7.88 4.68
C ASN A 102 25.15 -7.60 6.14
N GLN A 103 24.27 -7.75 7.13
CA GLN A 103 24.57 -7.54 8.57
C GLN A 103 25.29 -6.21 8.88
N ASN A 104 24.80 -5.12 8.31
CA ASN A 104 25.36 -3.79 8.54
C ASN A 104 24.95 -3.24 9.91
N ASP A 105 25.82 -2.39 10.47
CA ASP A 105 25.45 -1.53 11.60
C ASP A 105 24.61 -0.36 11.06
N PHE A 106 23.47 -0.12 11.69
CA PHE A 106 22.58 0.98 11.36
C PHE A 106 22.63 2.05 12.43
N ASP A 107 22.47 3.30 12.01
CA ASP A 107 22.47 4.45 12.87
C ASP A 107 21.04 4.73 13.39
N PHE A 108 20.85 4.52 14.69
CA PHE A 108 19.60 4.70 15.41
C PHE A 108 19.47 6.10 16.03
N SER A 109 20.42 7.01 15.82
CA SER A 109 20.32 8.38 16.34
C SER A 109 19.01 9.11 16.02
N PRO A 110 18.31 8.89 14.88
CA PRO A 110 17.03 9.55 14.62
C PRO A 110 15.88 9.14 15.54
N VAL A 111 15.99 7.96 16.16
CA VAL A 111 14.91 7.30 16.92
C VAL A 111 15.26 7.09 18.40
N LEU A 112 16.44 7.55 18.83
CA LEU A 112 16.86 7.55 20.23
C LEU A 112 16.43 8.86 20.92
N THR A 113 16.10 8.78 22.21
CA THR A 113 15.89 9.99 23.03
C THR A 113 17.20 10.73 23.25
N GLU A 114 17.13 12.01 23.60
CA GLU A 114 18.33 12.81 23.87
C GLU A 114 19.10 12.27 25.08
N GLU A 115 18.41 11.76 26.10
CA GLU A 115 19.03 11.11 27.26
C GLU A 115 19.79 9.85 26.84
N ALA A 116 19.19 9.03 25.96
CA ALA A 116 19.83 7.82 25.46
C ALA A 116 21.06 8.14 24.60
N LYS A 117 21.03 9.21 23.80
CA LYS A 117 22.18 9.68 23.02
C LYS A 117 23.34 10.14 23.91
N ALA A 118 23.05 10.73 25.06
CA ALA A 118 24.06 11.15 26.02
C ALA A 118 24.64 9.96 26.82
N GLU A 119 23.84 8.93 27.09
CA GLU A 119 24.26 7.74 27.83
C GLU A 119 25.05 6.74 26.97
N LEU A 120 24.66 6.56 25.71
CA LEU A 120 25.24 5.55 24.82
C LEU A 120 26.56 6.03 24.20
N SER A 121 27.57 5.16 24.19
CA SER A 121 28.87 5.43 23.53
C SER A 121 28.79 5.46 21.99
N SER A 122 27.74 4.89 21.41
CA SER A 122 27.49 4.83 19.97
C SER A 122 25.98 4.82 19.71
N SER A 123 25.53 5.43 18.62
CA SER A 123 24.15 5.30 18.11
C SER A 123 24.03 4.21 17.05
N LYS A 124 25.13 3.53 16.69
CA LYS A 124 25.17 2.51 15.65
C LYS A 124 25.12 1.11 16.25
N PHE A 125 24.14 0.33 15.80
CA PHE A 125 23.88 -1.02 16.29
C PHE A 125 23.44 -1.95 15.16
N ARG A 126 23.60 -3.26 15.36
CA ARG A 126 22.89 -4.24 14.55
C ARG A 126 21.45 -4.37 15.03
N LEU A 127 20.52 -4.64 14.12
CA LEU A 127 19.11 -4.85 14.52
C LEU A 127 18.94 -6.02 15.50
N SER A 128 19.79 -7.05 15.40
CA SER A 128 19.81 -8.17 16.35
C SER A 128 20.16 -7.76 17.78
N GLU A 129 20.79 -6.59 17.97
CA GLU A 129 21.18 -6.06 19.27
C GLU A 129 20.10 -5.21 19.92
N LEU A 130 19.04 -4.84 19.18
CA LEU A 130 17.91 -4.08 19.73
C LEU A 130 17.22 -4.81 20.88
N SER A 131 17.25 -6.14 20.90
CA SER A 131 16.73 -6.95 22.01
C SER A 131 17.48 -6.72 23.33
N LYS A 132 18.70 -6.20 23.30
CA LYS A 132 19.51 -5.88 24.48
C LYS A 132 19.27 -4.46 25.00
N LEU A 133 18.60 -3.61 24.21
CA LEU A 133 18.29 -2.23 24.58
C LEU A 133 16.88 -2.15 25.16
N LYS A 134 16.68 -1.23 26.09
CA LYS A 134 15.37 -0.98 26.69
C LYS A 134 14.53 -0.03 25.83
N CYS A 135 13.20 -0.20 25.85
CA CYS A 135 12.27 0.58 25.02
C CYS A 135 12.27 2.08 25.36
N GLU A 136 12.57 2.45 26.61
CA GLU A 136 12.61 3.84 27.05
C GLU A 136 13.70 4.65 26.34
N LYS A 137 14.79 3.99 25.89
CA LYS A 137 15.84 4.64 25.09
C LYS A 137 15.35 5.15 23.74
N PHE A 138 14.19 4.67 23.28
CA PHE A 138 13.54 5.05 22.03
C PHE A 138 12.28 5.90 22.28
N GLY A 139 11.98 6.25 23.54
CA GLY A 139 10.73 6.95 23.88
C GLY A 139 9.46 6.13 23.61
N MET A 140 9.59 4.80 23.55
CA MET A 140 8.52 3.87 23.23
C MET A 140 8.12 3.05 24.46
N ASN A 141 6.86 2.61 24.51
CA ASN A 141 6.49 1.51 25.40
C ASN A 141 6.91 0.14 24.81
N GLU A 142 6.78 -0.93 25.59
CA GLU A 142 7.17 -2.28 25.17
C GLU A 142 6.50 -2.72 23.86
N SER A 143 5.17 -2.58 23.76
CA SER A 143 4.41 -3.00 22.56
C SER A 143 4.81 -2.24 21.30
N GLN A 144 5.11 -0.95 21.45
CA GLN A 144 5.58 -0.07 20.40
C GLN A 144 6.98 -0.45 19.94
N PHE A 145 7.87 -0.74 20.90
CA PHE A 145 9.24 -1.16 20.60
C PHE A 145 9.30 -2.53 19.92
N GLU A 146 8.45 -3.48 20.32
CA GLU A 146 8.30 -4.76 19.61
C GLU A 146 7.79 -4.55 18.18
N ALA A 147 6.78 -3.69 17.98
CA ALA A 147 6.28 -3.37 16.65
C ALA A 147 7.36 -2.71 15.76
N PHE A 148 8.15 -1.80 16.33
CA PHE A 148 9.28 -1.15 15.66
C PHE A 148 10.35 -2.17 15.24
N LYS A 149 10.80 -3.03 16.16
CA LYS A 149 11.77 -4.10 15.86
C LYS A 149 11.24 -5.05 14.78
N TYR A 150 9.97 -5.46 14.87
CA TYR A 150 9.36 -6.38 13.92
C TYR A 150 9.29 -5.77 12.52
N ALA A 151 8.88 -4.50 12.41
CA ALA A 151 8.81 -3.79 11.13
C ALA A 151 10.17 -3.62 10.45
N LEU A 152 11.24 -3.47 11.23
CA LEU A 152 12.60 -3.37 10.68
C LEU A 152 13.24 -4.73 10.37
N THR A 153 12.72 -5.84 10.91
CA THR A 153 13.34 -7.17 10.75
C THR A 153 12.54 -8.14 9.89
N SER A 154 11.32 -7.76 9.50
CA SER A 154 10.42 -8.54 8.64
C SER A 154 10.15 -7.80 7.33
N ASP A 155 10.17 -8.53 6.22
CA ASP A 155 9.86 -8.01 4.88
C ASP A 155 8.37 -7.73 4.65
N LEU A 156 7.51 -8.16 5.57
CA LEU A 156 6.13 -7.74 5.71
C LEU A 156 5.81 -7.59 7.20
N ALA A 157 5.17 -6.47 7.57
CA ALA A 157 4.72 -6.24 8.94
C ALA A 157 3.28 -5.70 8.96
N VAL A 158 2.47 -6.25 9.87
CA VAL A 158 1.11 -5.78 10.13
C VAL A 158 1.05 -5.29 11.57
N ILE A 159 0.97 -3.97 11.75
CA ILE A 159 0.89 -3.35 13.07
C ILE A 159 -0.55 -2.95 13.33
N GLN A 160 -1.15 -3.51 14.39
CA GLN A 160 -2.50 -3.21 14.81
C GLN A 160 -2.51 -2.56 16.18
N GLY A 161 -3.50 -1.71 16.43
CA GLY A 161 -3.69 -1.09 17.73
C GLY A 161 -4.96 -0.27 17.79
N PRO A 162 -5.63 -0.17 18.96
CA PRO A 162 -6.77 0.73 19.17
C PRO A 162 -6.50 2.19 18.79
N PRO A 163 -7.54 3.03 18.67
CA PRO A 163 -7.37 4.48 18.54
C PRO A 163 -6.47 5.04 19.66
N GLY A 164 -5.55 5.94 19.32
CA GLY A 164 -4.66 6.57 20.30
C GLY A 164 -3.40 5.80 20.70
N THR A 165 -3.16 4.57 20.23
CA THR A 165 -1.97 3.77 20.63
C THR A 165 -0.65 4.15 19.95
N GLY A 166 -0.60 5.30 19.26
CA GLY A 166 0.64 5.78 18.64
C GLY A 166 1.05 5.05 17.35
N LYS A 167 0.12 4.42 16.61
CA LYS A 167 0.42 3.79 15.30
C LYS A 167 1.11 4.75 14.32
N SER A 168 0.62 5.99 14.21
CA SER A 168 1.22 7.01 13.35
C SER A 168 2.61 7.41 13.82
N TYR A 169 2.82 7.49 15.14
CA TYR A 169 4.13 7.76 15.73
C TYR A 169 5.13 6.66 15.38
N ILE A 170 4.78 5.38 15.56
CA ILE A 170 5.66 4.26 15.19
C ILE A 170 5.95 4.22 13.70
N GLY A 171 4.95 4.48 12.85
CA GLY A 171 5.18 4.61 11.41
C GLY A 171 6.18 5.73 11.08
N ALA A 172 6.11 6.87 11.77
CA ALA A 172 7.05 7.97 11.60
C ALA A 172 8.46 7.61 12.09
N GLU A 173 8.60 6.93 13.23
CA GLU A 173 9.92 6.47 13.72
C GLU A 173 10.56 5.43 12.78
N ILE A 174 9.77 4.50 12.23
CA ILE A 174 10.25 3.57 11.18
C ILE A 174 10.73 4.36 9.95
N ALA A 175 9.95 5.34 9.49
CA ALA A 175 10.32 6.16 8.35
C ALA A 175 11.61 6.96 8.62
N LYS A 176 11.74 7.60 9.78
CA LYS A 176 12.97 8.32 10.19
C LYS A 176 14.19 7.40 10.20
N PHE A 177 14.04 6.19 10.73
CA PHE A 177 15.12 5.20 10.69
C PHE A 177 15.54 4.85 9.26
N LEU A 178 14.57 4.54 8.38
CA LEU A 178 14.85 4.15 6.99
C LEU A 178 15.42 5.31 6.16
N LEU A 179 14.87 6.51 6.32
CA LEU A 179 15.24 7.73 5.58
C LEU A 179 16.51 8.40 6.11
N ASN A 180 17.03 7.97 7.26
CA ASN A 180 18.29 8.47 7.78
C ASN A 180 19.40 8.32 6.74
N LYS A 181 20.13 9.40 6.43
CA LYS A 181 21.12 9.44 5.33
C LYS A 181 22.13 8.28 5.38
N ASN A 182 22.57 7.88 6.58
CA ASN A 182 23.49 6.77 6.76
C ASN A 182 22.83 5.42 6.45
N ASN A 183 21.62 5.21 6.96
CA ASN A 183 20.87 3.97 6.76
C ASN A 183 20.38 3.85 5.32
N TRP A 184 19.87 4.94 4.73
CA TRP A 184 19.44 4.99 3.34
C TRP A 184 20.52 4.53 2.38
N LYS A 185 21.77 5.00 2.56
CA LYS A 185 22.93 4.56 1.75
C LYS A 185 23.28 3.09 1.97
N ALA A 186 23.10 2.57 3.18
CA ALA A 186 23.34 1.15 3.47
C ALA A 186 22.25 0.25 2.88
N ILE A 187 21.00 0.73 2.86
CA ILE A 187 19.82 0.05 2.30
C ILE A 187 19.83 0.10 0.77
N ASN A 188 20.24 1.23 0.20
CA ASN A 188 20.30 1.52 -1.23
C ASN A 188 21.76 1.83 -1.63
N PRO A 189 22.62 0.79 -1.77
CA PRO A 189 24.04 1.00 -2.05
C PRO A 189 24.32 1.43 -3.50
N ASP A 190 23.44 1.09 -4.44
CA ASP A 190 23.55 1.51 -5.83
C ASP A 190 23.02 2.93 -5.97
N LYS A 191 23.91 3.87 -6.30
CA LYS A 191 23.55 5.29 -6.50
C LYS A 191 22.73 5.53 -7.77
N ASN A 192 22.70 4.56 -8.69
CA ASN A 192 21.92 4.65 -9.92
C ASN A 192 20.51 4.04 -9.78
N ASP A 193 20.22 3.39 -8.64
CA ASP A 193 18.94 2.76 -8.32
C ASP A 193 18.34 3.41 -7.06
N GLU A 194 17.77 4.61 -7.23
CA GLU A 194 17.07 5.31 -6.15
C GLU A 194 15.70 4.66 -5.90
N ARG A 195 15.53 4.08 -4.70
CA ARG A 195 14.29 3.41 -4.31
C ARG A 195 13.53 4.25 -3.29
N PRO A 196 12.54 5.08 -3.70
CA PRO A 196 11.83 5.96 -2.79
C PRO A 196 11.01 5.20 -1.75
N LEU A 197 10.79 5.80 -0.57
CA LEU A 197 9.83 5.30 0.39
C LEU A 197 8.42 5.68 -0.06
N LEU A 198 7.66 4.70 -0.56
CA LEU A 198 6.27 4.91 -0.94
C LEU A 198 5.36 4.84 0.30
N VAL A 199 4.64 5.93 0.58
CA VAL A 199 3.64 6.00 1.66
C VAL A 199 2.24 6.10 1.05
N VAL A 200 1.37 5.15 1.39
CA VAL A 200 -0.02 5.10 0.91
C VAL A 200 -0.96 5.17 2.10
N CYS A 201 -1.94 6.06 2.03
CA CYS A 201 -2.97 6.25 3.06
C CYS A 201 -4.36 6.29 2.43
N TYR A 202 -5.37 5.85 3.17
CA TYR A 202 -6.76 5.86 2.68
C TYR A 202 -7.33 7.27 2.55
N THR A 203 -6.93 8.20 3.42
CA THR A 203 -7.41 9.60 3.41
C THR A 203 -6.26 10.58 3.26
N ASN A 204 -6.51 11.71 2.60
CA ASN A 204 -5.56 12.82 2.51
C ASN A 204 -5.16 13.35 3.89
N HIS A 205 -6.11 13.40 4.85
CA HIS A 205 -5.81 13.86 6.20
C HIS A 205 -4.77 12.96 6.89
N ALA A 206 -4.90 11.64 6.77
CA ALA A 206 -3.94 10.71 7.35
C ALA A 206 -2.56 10.84 6.68
N LEU A 207 -2.53 10.99 5.35
CA LEU A 207 -1.30 11.23 4.61
C LEU A 207 -0.61 12.52 5.06
N ASP A 208 -1.35 13.64 5.09
CA ASP A 208 -0.82 14.96 5.45
C ASP A 208 -0.26 14.94 6.89
N GLN A 209 -0.98 14.31 7.83
CA GLN A 209 -0.52 14.16 9.22
C GLN A 209 0.75 13.29 9.33
N PHE A 210 0.86 12.24 8.53
CA PHE A 210 2.07 11.40 8.49
C PHE A 210 3.25 12.17 7.92
N LEU A 211 3.08 12.80 6.76
CA LEU A 211 4.12 13.60 6.11
C LEU A 211 4.62 14.74 7.01
N THR A 212 3.72 15.39 7.74
CA THR A 212 4.09 16.45 8.71
C THR A 212 5.04 15.94 9.79
N GLN A 213 4.85 14.71 10.28
CA GLN A 213 5.72 14.12 11.31
C GLN A 213 7.13 13.81 10.81
N ILE A 214 7.30 13.61 9.50
CA ILE A 214 8.61 13.32 8.89
C ILE A 214 9.23 14.52 8.18
N ALA A 215 8.46 15.57 7.88
CA ALA A 215 8.92 16.77 7.15
C ALA A 215 10.05 17.52 7.87
N GLY A 216 10.13 17.45 9.20
CA GLY A 216 11.25 18.03 9.95
C GLY A 216 12.54 17.19 9.92
N PHE A 217 12.50 15.99 9.35
CA PHE A 217 13.61 15.04 9.32
C PHE A 217 14.26 14.90 7.94
N VAL A 218 13.47 14.98 6.88
CA VAL A 218 13.96 14.98 5.49
C VAL A 218 13.92 16.39 4.90
N ASN A 219 14.71 16.66 3.85
CA ASN A 219 14.57 17.95 3.17
C ASN A 219 13.19 18.02 2.52
N GLU A 220 12.56 19.20 2.56
CA GLU A 220 11.22 19.36 1.99
C GLU A 220 11.17 19.03 0.49
N ASN A 221 12.30 19.21 -0.23
CA ASN A 221 12.44 18.90 -1.66
C ASN A 221 12.53 17.40 -1.95
N ASP A 222 12.72 16.57 -0.93
CA ASP A 222 12.78 15.11 -1.06
C ASP A 222 11.39 14.45 -0.88
N ILE A 223 10.35 15.24 -0.59
CA ILE A 223 8.97 14.77 -0.43
C ILE A 223 8.15 15.09 -1.69
N VAL A 224 7.61 14.06 -2.32
CA VAL A 224 6.61 14.17 -3.40
C VAL A 224 5.27 13.64 -2.90
N ARG A 225 4.26 14.51 -2.84
CA ARG A 225 2.89 14.16 -2.45
C ARG A 225 1.99 14.07 -3.68
N VAL A 226 1.33 12.92 -3.86
CA VAL A 226 0.36 12.72 -4.95
C VAL A 226 -1.05 12.61 -4.39
N GLY A 227 -1.95 13.52 -4.77
CA GLY A 227 -3.36 13.49 -4.37
C GLY A 227 -4.04 14.85 -4.41
N SER A 228 -5.36 14.87 -4.60
CA SER A 228 -6.13 16.14 -4.60
C SER A 228 -6.19 16.76 -3.21
N ARG A 229 -6.31 18.09 -3.11
CA ARG A 229 -6.56 18.85 -1.87
C ARG A 229 -5.58 18.56 -0.71
N CYS A 230 -4.60 19.44 -0.52
CA CYS A 230 -3.80 19.51 0.71
C CYS A 230 -4.12 20.82 1.44
N LYS A 231 -4.25 20.78 2.76
CA LYS A 231 -4.44 21.98 3.59
C LYS A 231 -3.21 22.37 4.39
N ASN A 232 -2.18 21.53 4.41
CA ASN A 232 -0.98 21.78 5.18
C ASN A 232 0.11 22.36 4.26
N PRO A 233 0.51 23.63 4.43
CA PRO A 233 1.49 24.30 3.58
C PRO A 233 2.84 23.57 3.50
N LEU A 234 3.23 22.83 4.55
CA LEU A 234 4.51 22.11 4.60
C LEU A 234 4.57 20.95 3.59
N VAL A 235 3.40 20.43 3.18
CA VAL A 235 3.29 19.25 2.30
C VAL A 235 2.37 19.50 1.11
N GLN A 236 1.86 20.72 0.96
CA GLN A 236 1.05 21.17 -0.16
C GLN A 236 1.96 21.54 -1.33
N ARG A 237 2.19 20.58 -2.22
CA ARG A 237 2.95 20.76 -3.47
C ARG A 237 2.19 20.10 -4.62
#